data_AF-A0A838VNQ7-F1
#
_entry.id   AF-A0A838VNQ7-F1
#
_cell.length_a   1.000
_cell.length_b   1.000
_cell.length_c   1.000
_cell.angle_alpha   90.00
_cell.angle_beta   90.00
_cell.angle_gamma   90.00
#
_symmetry.space_group_name_H-M   'P 1'
#
loop_
_entity.id
_entity.type
_entity.pdbx_description
1 polymer ?
#
loop_
_entity_poly.entity_id
_entity_poly.type
_entity_poly.pdbx_seq_one_letter_code
_entity_poly.pdbx_strand_id
1 'polypeptide(L)'
;MTVNVFDSKFYAFANPDLAKAGLTTDAQLFNHFQAYGLVEGRSFSPLVDLKFYSSNNPDLAQNGVTTNAQLLNHLQTYGVKEGRKISPFVDLGYYLRKYSDLSRAFG
;
A
#
# COMPACT_ATOMS: atom_id res chain seq x y z
N MET A 1 13.23 0.47 -9.75
CA MET A 1 12.86 -0.25 -8.52
C MET A 1 11.56 0.32 -8.00
N THR A 2 10.56 -0.54 -7.95
CA THR A 2 9.19 -0.28 -7.51
C THR A 2 9.03 -0.99 -6.17
N VAL A 3 8.53 -0.29 -5.16
CA VAL A 3 8.48 -0.82 -3.78
C VAL A 3 7.20 -1.64 -3.59
N ASN A 4 7.28 -2.93 -3.28
CA ASN A 4 6.09 -3.75 -3.02
C ASN A 4 5.56 -3.52 -1.60
N VAL A 5 4.38 -2.90 -1.47
CA VAL A 5 3.78 -2.55 -0.17
C VAL A 5 2.57 -3.42 0.21
N PHE A 6 2.22 -4.40 -0.63
CA PHE A 6 1.09 -5.31 -0.37
C PHE A 6 1.50 -6.42 0.60
N ASP A 7 0.70 -6.64 1.63
CA ASP A 7 0.86 -7.74 2.59
C ASP A 7 -0.40 -8.60 2.58
N SER A 8 -0.29 -9.83 2.06
CA SER A 8 -1.44 -10.75 1.92
C SER A 8 -2.04 -11.16 3.25
N LYS A 9 -1.21 -11.35 4.29
CA LYS A 9 -1.67 -11.75 5.63
C LYS A 9 -2.44 -10.62 6.29
N PHE A 10 -1.92 -9.40 6.20
CA PHE A 10 -2.62 -8.21 6.66
C PHE A 10 -3.90 -7.98 5.86
N TYR A 11 -3.86 -8.13 4.55
CA TYR A 11 -5.04 -7.95 3.70
C TYR A 11 -6.15 -8.95 4.06
N ALA A 12 -5.82 -10.23 4.26
CA ALA A 12 -6.78 -11.22 4.74
C ALA A 12 -7.33 -10.89 6.14
N PHE A 13 -6.46 -10.44 7.05
CA PHE A 13 -6.85 -10.07 8.41
C PHE A 13 -7.77 -8.84 8.44
N ALA A 14 -7.45 -7.80 7.67
CA ALA A 14 -8.22 -6.57 7.61
C ALA A 14 -9.54 -6.70 6.83
N ASN A 15 -9.66 -7.74 5.99
CA ASN A 15 -10.81 -7.99 5.13
C ASN A 15 -11.36 -9.42 5.36
N PRO A 16 -12.00 -9.68 6.51
CA PRO A 16 -12.43 -11.03 6.89
C PRO A 16 -13.56 -11.59 6.00
N ASP A 17 -14.19 -10.76 5.19
CA ASP A 17 -15.16 -11.17 4.18
C ASP A 17 -14.52 -11.98 3.04
N LEU A 18 -13.24 -11.76 2.74
CA LEU A 18 -12.53 -12.52 1.70
C LEU A 18 -12.43 -14.01 2.03
N ALA A 19 -12.25 -14.34 3.31
CA ALA A 19 -12.27 -15.72 3.78
C ALA A 19 -13.65 -16.37 3.58
N LYS A 20 -14.74 -15.62 3.79
CA LYS A 20 -16.11 -16.09 3.54
C LYS A 20 -16.38 -16.29 2.05
N ALA A 21 -15.70 -15.53 1.19
CA ALA A 21 -15.72 -15.68 -0.26
C ALA A 21 -14.78 -16.80 -0.77
N GLY A 22 -14.09 -17.52 0.12
CA GLY A 22 -13.18 -18.63 -0.25
C GLY A 22 -11.81 -18.19 -0.77
N LEU A 23 -11.45 -16.91 -0.60
CA LEU A 23 -10.13 -16.39 -0.95
C LEU A 23 -9.19 -16.58 0.24
N THR A 24 -8.35 -17.61 0.20
CA THR A 24 -7.50 -18.01 1.33
C THR A 24 -6.02 -18.12 0.99
N THR A 25 -5.66 -18.06 -0.29
CA THR A 25 -4.27 -18.10 -0.75
C THR A 25 -3.73 -16.72 -1.09
N ASP A 26 -2.41 -16.54 -0.97
CA ASP A 26 -1.74 -15.26 -1.29
C ASP A 26 -2.04 -14.79 -2.72
N ALA A 27 -2.07 -15.70 -3.69
CA ALA A 27 -2.37 -15.38 -5.08
C ALA A 27 -3.83 -14.92 -5.28
N GLN A 28 -4.79 -15.58 -4.63
CA GLN A 28 -6.20 -15.16 -4.67
C GLN A 28 -6.40 -13.79 -4.05
N LEU A 29 -5.76 -13.54 -2.90
CA LEU A 29 -5.81 -12.28 -2.18
C LEU A 29 -5.19 -11.14 -3.01
N PHE A 30 -4.04 -11.38 -3.63
CA PHE A 30 -3.39 -10.42 -4.50
C PHE A 30 -4.25 -10.11 -5.75
N ASN A 31 -4.81 -11.14 -6.40
CA ASN A 31 -5.71 -10.95 -7.53
C ASN A 31 -6.95 -10.13 -7.13
N HIS A 32 -7.55 -10.42 -5.97
CA HIS A 32 -8.69 -9.66 -5.45
C HIS A 32 -8.30 -8.20 -5.16
N PHE A 33 -7.13 -7.99 -4.55
CA PHE A 33 -6.60 -6.65 -4.29
C PHE A 33 -6.43 -5.83 -5.57
N GLN A 34 -5.81 -6.40 -6.59
CA GLN A 34 -5.61 -5.72 -7.87
C GLN A 34 -6.92 -5.42 -8.60
N ALA A 35 -7.85 -6.38 -8.61
CA ALA A 35 -9.10 -6.26 -9.35
C ALA A 35 -10.15 -5.38 -8.65
N TYR A 36 -10.21 -5.43 -7.31
CA TYR A 36 -11.28 -4.80 -6.53
C TYR A 36 -10.75 -3.99 -5.36
N GLY A 37 -9.88 -4.58 -4.54
CA GLY A 37 -9.48 -4.01 -3.25
C GLY A 37 -8.90 -2.60 -3.34
N LEU A 38 -8.11 -2.31 -4.38
CA LEU A 38 -7.57 -0.97 -4.62
C LEU A 38 -8.67 0.05 -4.90
N VAL A 39 -9.60 -0.27 -5.79
CA VAL A 39 -10.70 0.63 -6.16
C VAL A 39 -11.64 0.82 -4.97
N GLU A 40 -11.90 -0.23 -4.21
CA GLU A 40 -12.71 -0.21 -2.99
C GLU A 40 -12.02 0.53 -1.82
N GLY A 41 -10.72 0.81 -1.91
CA GLY A 41 -9.96 1.46 -0.85
C GLY A 41 -9.73 0.57 0.38
N ARG A 42 -9.71 -0.75 0.18
CA ARG A 42 -9.48 -1.73 1.27
C ARG A 42 -8.09 -1.59 1.86
N SER A 43 -7.97 -1.76 3.17
CA SER A 43 -6.67 -1.78 3.86
C SER A 43 -5.88 -3.02 3.46
N PHE A 44 -4.71 -2.82 2.84
CA PHE A 44 -3.88 -3.88 2.24
C PHE A 44 -2.44 -3.95 2.77
N SER A 45 -2.08 -2.98 3.62
CA SER A 45 -0.75 -2.86 4.19
C SER A 45 -0.87 -2.34 5.61
N PRO A 46 -0.08 -2.85 6.57
CA PRO A 46 0.01 -2.25 7.89
C PRO A 46 0.76 -0.90 7.85
N LEU A 47 1.47 -0.61 6.76
CA LEU A 47 2.34 0.56 6.64
C LEU A 47 1.69 1.71 5.88
N VAL A 48 0.89 1.38 4.87
CA VAL A 48 0.34 2.34 3.90
C VAL A 48 -1.12 2.61 4.18
N ASP A 49 -1.46 3.89 4.28
CA ASP A 49 -2.82 4.40 4.22
C ASP A 49 -2.91 5.37 3.03
N LEU A 50 -3.57 4.93 1.94
CA LEU A 50 -3.68 5.74 0.72
C LEU A 50 -4.53 7.00 0.93
N LYS A 51 -5.49 6.98 1.86
CA LYS A 51 -6.31 8.15 2.17
C LYS A 51 -5.47 9.20 2.90
N PHE A 52 -4.67 8.76 3.87
CA PHE A 52 -3.68 9.62 4.51
C PHE A 52 -2.66 10.14 3.51
N TYR A 53 -2.11 9.26 2.66
CA TYR A 53 -1.13 9.62 1.64
C TYR A 53 -1.67 10.69 0.70
N SER A 54 -2.89 10.54 0.19
CA SER A 54 -3.54 11.56 -0.63
C SER A 54 -3.73 12.88 0.12
N SER A 55 -4.23 12.82 1.35
CA SER A 55 -4.50 14.02 2.16
C SER A 55 -3.24 14.81 2.54
N ASN A 56 -2.12 14.11 2.76
CA ASN A 56 -0.85 14.72 3.13
C ASN A 56 -0.05 15.22 1.90
N ASN A 57 -0.49 14.92 0.68
CA ASN A 57 0.21 15.24 -0.55
C ASN A 57 -0.76 15.88 -1.57
N PRO A 58 -1.24 17.11 -1.30
CA PRO A 58 -2.25 17.77 -2.14
C PRO A 58 -1.77 18.10 -3.55
N ASP A 59 -0.44 18.16 -3.77
CA ASP A 59 0.19 18.31 -5.07
C ASP A 59 -0.15 17.15 -6.03
N LEU A 60 -0.39 15.94 -5.50
CA LEU A 60 -0.76 14.79 -6.31
C LEU A 60 -2.11 15.02 -7.00
N ALA A 61 -3.10 15.53 -6.25
CA ALA A 61 -4.39 15.86 -6.80
C ALA A 61 -4.31 16.96 -7.86
N GLN A 62 -3.45 17.97 -7.64
CA GLN A 62 -3.20 19.04 -8.61
C GLN A 62 -2.57 18.52 -9.92
N ASN A 63 -1.81 17.42 -9.85
CA ASN A 63 -1.19 16.77 -11.00
C ASN A 63 -2.03 15.59 -11.54
N GLY A 64 -3.31 15.48 -11.17
CA GLY A 64 -4.24 14.48 -11.70
C GLY A 64 -4.11 13.07 -11.10
N VAL A 65 -3.30 12.89 -10.05
CA VAL A 65 -3.18 11.66 -9.27
C VAL A 65 -4.29 11.66 -8.22
N THR A 66 -5.43 11.05 -8.54
CA THR A 66 -6.66 11.15 -7.73
C THR A 66 -7.26 9.80 -7.36
N THR A 67 -6.93 8.74 -8.08
CA THR A 67 -7.41 7.38 -7.79
C THR A 67 -6.44 6.61 -6.90
N ASN A 68 -6.95 5.63 -6.15
CA ASN A 68 -6.11 4.76 -5.31
C ASN A 68 -5.03 4.03 -6.12
N ALA A 69 -5.34 3.60 -7.35
CA ALA A 69 -4.35 2.97 -8.24
C ALA A 69 -3.22 3.95 -8.62
N GLN A 70 -3.56 5.20 -8.96
CA GLN A 70 -2.55 6.23 -9.26
C GLN A 70 -1.74 6.61 -8.02
N LEU A 71 -2.39 6.75 -6.85
CA LEU A 71 -1.74 7.05 -5.58
C LEU A 71 -0.75 5.95 -5.20
N LEU A 72 -1.17 4.68 -5.32
CA LEU A 72 -0.29 3.56 -5.07
C LEU A 72 0.89 3.57 -6.05
N ASN A 73 0.64 3.71 -7.36
CA ASN A 73 1.71 3.76 -8.35
C ASN A 73 2.71 4.91 -8.07
N HIS A 74 2.21 6.09 -7.71
CA HIS A 74 3.04 7.21 -7.33
C HIS A 74 3.89 6.89 -6.09
N LEU A 75 3.26 6.35 -5.05
CA LEU A 75 3.95 5.95 -3.82
C LEU A 75 5.10 4.97 -4.10
N GLN A 76 4.82 3.91 -4.87
CA GLN A 76 5.80 2.84 -5.13
C GLN A 76 6.94 3.28 -6.04
N THR A 77 6.68 4.23 -6.94
CA THR A 77 7.66 4.71 -7.92
C THR A 77 8.51 5.86 -7.38
N TYR A 78 7.86 6.82 -6.71
CA TYR A 78 8.43 8.10 -6.27
C TYR A 78 8.31 8.30 -4.77
N GLY A 79 7.11 8.14 -4.20
CA GLY A 79 6.81 8.58 -2.83
C GLY A 79 7.75 8.03 -1.76
N VAL A 80 8.16 6.76 -1.86
CA VAL A 80 9.13 6.15 -0.93
C VAL A 80 10.51 6.81 -1.05
N LYS A 81 10.97 7.10 -2.27
CA LYS A 81 12.28 7.74 -2.52
C LYS A 81 12.28 9.21 -2.14
N GLU A 82 11.14 9.89 -2.33
CA GLU A 82 10.92 11.27 -1.90
C GLU A 82 10.79 11.40 -0.37
N GLY A 83 10.66 10.28 0.36
CA GLY A 83 10.45 10.30 1.81
C GLY A 83 9.06 10.82 2.22
N ARG A 84 8.07 10.73 1.33
CA ARG A 84 6.69 11.16 1.64
C ARG A 84 6.11 10.30 2.76
N LYS A 85 5.36 10.91 3.67
CA LYS A 85 4.68 10.21 4.77
C LYS A 85 3.57 9.32 4.20
N ILE A 86 3.61 8.03 4.54
CA ILE A 86 2.72 7.00 3.97
C ILE A 86 1.57 6.60 4.91
N SER A 87 1.70 6.92 6.19
CA SER A 87 0.68 6.75 7.22
C SER A 87 1.00 7.70 8.39
N PRO A 88 0.03 7.96 9.28
CA PRO A 88 0.26 8.85 10.42
C PRO A 88 1.18 8.25 11.49
N PHE A 89 1.39 6.93 11.47
CA PHE A 89 2.09 6.20 12.53
C PHE A 89 3.47 5.67 12.12
N VAL A 90 3.77 5.60 10.81
CA VAL A 90 5.02 5.05 10.31
C VAL A 90 5.94 6.16 9.80
N ASP A 91 7.08 6.32 10.46
CA ASP A 91 8.23 7.00 9.87
C ASP A 91 8.93 6.02 8.92
N LEU A 92 8.79 6.25 7.62
CA LEU A 92 9.27 5.37 6.58
C LEU A 92 10.79 5.18 6.63
N GLY A 93 11.53 6.26 6.94
CA GLY A 93 12.98 6.22 7.06
C GLY A 93 13.41 5.36 8.24
N TYR A 94 12.75 5.48 9.38
CA TYR A 94 12.98 4.64 10.55
C TYR A 94 12.63 3.18 10.25
N TYR A 95 11.49 2.92 9.61
CA TYR A 95 11.03 1.57 9.30
C TYR A 95 12.00 0.85 8.35
N LEU A 96 12.41 1.49 7.25
CA LEU A 96 13.36 0.90 6.28
C LEU A 96 14.77 0.69 6.87
N ARG A 97 15.23 1.58 7.77
CA ARG A 97 16.52 1.42 8.46
C ARG A 97 16.47 0.32 9.52
N LYS A 98 15.34 0.16 10.20
CA LYS A 98 15.18 -0.80 11.31
C LYS A 98 14.96 -2.23 10.82
N TYR A 99 14.27 -2.40 9.70
CA TYR A 99 14.03 -3.69 9.06
C TYR A 99 14.83 -3.80 7.76
N SER A 100 16.15 -3.58 7.83
CA SER A 100 17.03 -3.62 6.67
C SER A 100 17.05 -4.98 5.95
N ASP A 101 16.57 -6.04 6.60
CA ASP A 101 16.31 -7.36 6.05
C ASP A 101 15.09 -7.40 5.10
N LEU A 102 14.10 -6.51 5.28
CA LEU A 102 13.01 -6.31 4.32
C LEU A 102 13.47 -5.61 3.04
N SER A 103 14.71 -5.10 2.96
CA SER A 103 15.27 -4.55 1.71
C SER A 103 15.25 -5.57 0.56
N ARG A 104 15.19 -6.89 0.84
CA ARG A 104 15.01 -7.94 -0.17
C ARG A 104 13.57 -8.15 -0.61
N ALA A 105 12.58 -7.60 0.09
CA ALA A 105 11.17 -7.53 -0.32
C ALA A 105 10.83 -6.20 -1.03
N PHE A 106 11.71 -5.21 -0.93
CA PHE A 106 11.57 -3.86 -1.51
C PHE A 106 12.63 -3.52 -2.58
N GLY A 107 13.47 -4.48 -2.98
CA GLY A 107 14.56 -4.35 -3.96
C GLY A 107 14.35 -5.20 -5.20
#